data_AF-A0A1B6M2B6-F1
#
_entry.id   AF-A0A1B6M2B6-F1
#
_cell.length_a   1.000
_cell.length_b   1.000
_cell.length_c   1.000
_cell.angle_alpha   90.00
_cell.angle_beta   90.00
_cell.angle_gamma   90.00
#
_symmetry.space_group_name_H-M   'P 1'
#
loop_
_entity.id
_entity.type
_entity.pdbx_description
1 polymer ?
#
loop_
_entity_poly.entity_id
_entity_poly.type
_entity_poly.pdbx_seq_one_letter_code
_entity_poly.pdbx_strand_id
1 'polypeptide(L)'
;MAVSIRLISTCSSIIIRSPVLISASCPPNLTSKCLVLNRGIKRYVRQVKTAMKTRKDKMEPQPPQPRNTYAEWNYNSEMFAFGKRLNEDFNKEFLQQAFVERSYIVAEEEKQK
;
A
#
# COMPACT_ATOMS: atom_id res chain seq x y z
N MET A 1 -45.53 20.30 -28.20
CA MET A 1 -46.26 19.16 -28.80
C MET A 1 -45.22 18.13 -29.25
N ALA A 2 -44.62 17.38 -28.32
CA ALA A 2 -43.62 16.37 -28.64
C ALA A 2 -44.33 15.01 -28.80
N VAL A 3 -44.36 14.50 -30.02
CA VAL A 3 -45.01 13.23 -30.37
C VAL A 3 -44.05 12.10 -30.00
N SER A 4 -44.40 11.41 -28.92
CA SER A 4 -43.88 10.09 -28.59
C SER A 4 -44.56 9.05 -29.48
N ILE A 5 -44.00 7.82 -29.48
CA ILE A 5 -44.47 6.57 -30.09
C ILE A 5 -43.74 6.21 -31.40
N ARG A 6 -42.82 5.24 -31.30
CA ARG A 6 -42.90 3.96 -32.04
C ARG A 6 -42.34 2.82 -31.18
N LEU A 7 -43.25 2.11 -30.51
CA LEU A 7 -43.07 0.70 -30.17
C LEU A 7 -43.28 -0.11 -31.45
N ILE A 8 -42.32 -0.98 -31.80
CA ILE A 8 -42.52 -2.13 -32.69
C ILE A 8 -41.57 -3.19 -32.13
N SER A 9 -42.03 -4.09 -31.25
CA SER A 9 -42.80 -5.31 -31.57
C SER A 9 -42.05 -6.23 -32.53
N THR A 10 -41.39 -7.25 -31.99
CA THR A 10 -41.75 -8.67 -32.23
C THR A 10 -40.65 -9.56 -31.65
N CYS A 11 -40.82 -9.95 -30.38
CA CYS A 11 -40.30 -11.22 -29.92
C CYS A 11 -41.18 -12.31 -30.56
N SER A 12 -40.58 -13.22 -31.33
CA SER A 12 -41.22 -14.49 -31.64
C SER A 12 -40.19 -15.59 -31.58
N SER A 13 -40.22 -16.22 -30.42
CA SER A 13 -39.58 -17.47 -30.04
C SER A 13 -39.97 -18.57 -31.03
N ILE A 14 -38.99 -19.20 -31.68
CA ILE A 14 -39.18 -20.52 -32.28
C ILE A 14 -38.26 -21.48 -31.53
N ILE A 15 -38.84 -22.11 -30.52
CA ILE A 15 -38.32 -23.30 -29.86
C ILE A 15 -38.91 -24.49 -30.60
N ILE A 16 -38.10 -25.18 -31.39
CA ILE A 16 -38.42 -26.54 -31.84
C ILE A 16 -37.41 -27.48 -31.18
N ARG A 17 -37.95 -28.28 -30.25
CA ARG A 17 -37.29 -29.40 -29.58
C ARG A 17 -36.98 -30.50 -30.60
N SER A 18 -35.79 -31.08 -30.52
CA SER A 18 -35.62 -32.50 -30.86
C SER A 18 -34.63 -33.15 -29.89
N PRO A 19 -34.95 -34.30 -29.28
CA PRO A 19 -34.15 -34.92 -28.23
C PRO A 19 -33.15 -35.90 -28.84
N VAL A 20 -31.85 -35.56 -28.82
CA VAL A 20 -30.80 -36.56 -29.02
C VAL A 20 -30.40 -37.09 -27.65
N LEU A 21 -30.74 -38.36 -27.42
CA LEU A 21 -30.24 -39.19 -26.34
C LEU A 21 -28.71 -39.28 -26.47
N ILE A 22 -27.99 -38.52 -25.65
CA ILE A 22 -26.56 -38.76 -25.41
C ILE A 22 -26.47 -39.42 -24.05
N SER A 23 -26.14 -40.70 -24.08
CA SER A 23 -25.84 -41.56 -22.95
C SER A 23 -24.88 -40.86 -21.98
N ALA A 24 -25.28 -40.81 -20.71
CA ALA A 24 -24.38 -40.51 -19.62
C ALA A 24 -23.25 -41.56 -19.57
N SER A 25 -22.05 -41.14 -19.94
CA SER A 25 -20.84 -41.69 -19.32
C SER A 25 -20.09 -40.51 -18.72
N CYS A 26 -20.10 -40.46 -17.40
CA CYS A 26 -19.24 -39.56 -16.63
C CYS A 26 -17.78 -39.94 -16.91
N PRO A 27 -16.87 -38.95 -16.90
CA PRO A 27 -16.10 -38.87 -15.66
C PRO A 27 -16.16 -37.48 -15.01
N PRO A 28 -16.32 -37.40 -13.68
CA PRO A 28 -16.04 -36.19 -12.93
C PRO A 28 -14.52 -36.07 -12.80
N ASN A 29 -13.89 -35.40 -13.74
CA ASN A 29 -12.58 -34.81 -13.50
C ASN A 29 -12.69 -33.31 -13.67
N LEU A 30 -13.38 -32.68 -12.70
CA LEU A 30 -12.92 -31.39 -12.22
C LEU A 30 -11.56 -31.65 -11.55
N THR A 31 -10.53 -31.92 -12.37
CA THR A 31 -9.17 -31.57 -11.99
C THR A 31 -9.28 -30.15 -11.50
N SER A 32 -9.13 -29.97 -10.18
CA SER A 32 -8.85 -28.68 -9.60
C SER A 32 -7.64 -28.19 -10.38
N LYS A 33 -7.89 -27.40 -11.42
CA LYS A 33 -6.88 -26.55 -12.01
C LYS A 33 -6.57 -25.66 -10.85
N CYS A 34 -5.59 -26.05 -10.05
CA CYS A 34 -4.88 -25.16 -9.19
C CYS A 34 -4.49 -24.05 -10.14
N LEU A 35 -5.29 -22.98 -10.18
CA LEU A 35 -4.93 -21.74 -10.83
C LEU A 35 -3.78 -21.26 -9.96
N VAL A 36 -2.60 -21.84 -10.19
CA VAL A 36 -1.34 -21.21 -9.86
C VAL A 36 -1.44 -19.92 -10.62
N LEU A 37 -1.98 -18.89 -9.94
CA LEU A 37 -1.95 -17.54 -10.40
C LEU A 37 -0.48 -17.35 -10.72
N ASN A 38 -0.16 -17.35 -12.00
CA ASN A 38 1.15 -16.97 -12.48
C ASN A 38 1.21 -15.48 -12.17
N ARG A 39 1.52 -15.16 -10.91
CA ARG A 39 1.64 -13.81 -10.37
C ARG A 39 2.95 -13.27 -10.92
N GLY A 40 3.02 -13.14 -12.25
CA GLY A 40 4.13 -12.52 -12.94
C GLY A 40 4.38 -11.12 -12.37
N ILE A 41 5.57 -10.60 -12.60
CA ILE A 41 5.97 -9.30 -12.07
C ILE A 41 5.04 -8.23 -12.66
N LYS A 42 4.17 -7.66 -11.82
CA LYS A 42 3.23 -6.61 -12.20
C LYS A 42 3.96 -5.27 -12.42
N ARG A 43 4.58 -5.12 -13.60
CA ARG A 43 5.41 -3.95 -13.97
C ARG A 43 4.68 -2.61 -13.80
N TYR A 44 3.36 -2.59 -13.98
CA TYR A 44 2.52 -1.40 -13.80
C TYR A 44 2.49 -0.86 -12.35
N VAL A 45 2.73 -1.71 -11.33
CA VAL A 45 2.62 -1.32 -9.91
C VAL A 45 3.57 -0.18 -9.56
N ARG A 46 4.81 -0.21 -10.08
CA ARG A 46 5.79 0.86 -9.85
C ARG A 46 5.28 2.19 -10.40
N GLN A 47 4.84 2.20 -11.65
CA GLN A 47 4.34 3.41 -12.32
C GLN A 47 3.13 4.00 -11.58
N VAL A 48 2.18 3.15 -11.17
CA VAL A 48 0.98 3.57 -10.43
C VAL A 48 1.37 4.16 -9.06
N LYS A 49 2.23 3.48 -8.28
CA LYS A 49 2.68 3.97 -6.97
C LYS A 49 3.45 5.28 -7.06
N THR A 50 4.33 5.43 -8.04
CA THR A 50 5.06 6.68 -8.29
C THR A 50 4.09 7.82 -8.60
N ALA A 51 3.12 7.61 -9.50
CA ALA A 51 2.12 8.62 -9.83
C ALA A 51 1.24 9.01 -8.63
N MET A 52 0.85 8.04 -7.79
CA MET A 52 0.13 8.30 -6.54
C MET A 52 0.97 9.13 -5.56
N LYS A 53 2.24 8.78 -5.36
CA LYS A 53 3.17 9.53 -4.51
C LYS A 53 3.32 10.97 -5.01
N THR A 54 3.60 11.17 -6.29
CA THR A 54 3.73 12.52 -6.88
C THR A 54 2.46 13.35 -6.74
N ARG A 55 1.27 12.73 -6.84
CA ARG A 55 0.01 13.44 -6.55
C ARG A 55 -0.11 13.82 -5.08
N LYS A 56 0.26 12.90 -4.16
CA LYS A 56 0.28 13.16 -2.72
C LYS A 56 1.23 14.31 -2.36
N ASP A 57 2.41 14.35 -2.97
CA ASP A 57 3.43 15.37 -2.74
C ASP A 57 3.02 16.75 -3.28
N LYS A 58 2.07 16.81 -4.24
CA LYS A 58 1.48 18.07 -4.76
C LYS A 58 0.31 18.60 -3.92
N MET A 59 -0.30 17.76 -3.08
CA MET A 59 -1.34 18.19 -2.15
C MET A 59 -0.70 18.90 -0.94
N GLU A 60 -1.52 19.22 0.06
CA GLU A 60 -1.05 19.78 1.33
C GLU A 60 0.11 18.95 1.92
N PRO A 61 1.20 19.60 2.34
CA PRO A 61 2.33 18.92 2.97
C PRO A 61 1.89 18.15 4.21
N GLN A 62 2.30 16.90 4.30
CA GLN A 62 2.13 16.14 5.54
C GLN A 62 3.00 16.75 6.66
N PRO A 63 2.58 16.63 7.92
CA PRO A 63 3.38 17.11 9.04
C PRO A 63 4.77 16.47 9.00
N PRO A 64 5.84 17.26 9.20
CA PRO A 64 7.20 16.77 9.11
C PRO A 64 7.41 15.71 10.18
N GLN A 65 7.93 14.56 9.77
CA GLN A 65 8.32 13.50 10.70
C GLN A 65 9.67 13.86 11.34
N PRO A 66 9.88 13.52 12.62
CA PRO A 66 11.14 13.78 13.29
C PRO A 66 12.28 13.03 12.59
N ARG A 67 13.48 13.63 12.56
CA ARG A 67 14.60 13.14 11.75
C ARG A 67 15.08 11.73 12.13
N ASN A 68 14.84 11.30 13.37
CA ASN A 68 15.19 9.97 13.84
C ASN A 68 14.36 8.83 13.23
N THR A 69 13.25 9.13 12.54
CA THR A 69 12.38 8.12 11.91
C THR A 69 12.89 7.59 10.58
N TYR A 70 13.84 8.28 9.97
CA TYR A 70 14.38 7.89 8.66
C TYR A 70 15.44 6.80 8.81
N ALA A 71 15.49 5.88 7.85
CA ALA A 71 16.37 4.71 7.92
C ALA A 71 17.86 5.05 7.89
N GLU A 72 18.23 6.19 7.29
CA GLU A 72 19.62 6.63 7.20
C GLU A 72 20.15 7.24 8.51
N TRP A 73 19.29 7.43 9.51
CA TRP A 73 19.67 8.08 10.77
C TRP A 73 20.26 7.08 11.77
N ASN A 74 21.45 7.38 12.29
CA ASN A 74 22.08 6.63 13.37
C ASN A 74 22.50 7.57 14.50
N TYR A 75 21.99 7.32 15.70
CA TYR A 75 22.20 8.18 16.86
C TYR A 75 23.68 8.33 17.24
N ASN A 76 24.44 7.23 17.23
CA ASN A 76 25.84 7.22 17.65
C ASN A 76 26.76 7.97 16.66
N SER A 77 26.52 7.82 15.35
CA SER A 77 27.30 8.54 14.35
C SER A 77 27.00 10.04 14.36
N GLU A 78 25.74 10.42 14.55
CA GLU A 78 25.32 11.82 14.59
C GLU A 78 25.87 12.54 15.82
N MET A 79 25.89 11.86 16.97
CA MET A 79 26.51 12.38 18.20
C MET A 79 28.01 12.66 18.01
N PHE A 80 28.72 11.74 17.36
CA PHE A 80 30.14 11.92 17.06
C PHE A 80 30.37 13.06 16.06
N ALA A 81 29.60 13.10 14.98
CA ALA A 81 29.71 14.12 13.95
C ALA A 81 29.40 15.52 14.51
N PHE A 82 28.46 15.64 15.45
CA PHE A 82 28.15 16.89 16.15
C PHE A 82 29.40 17.52 16.80
N GLY A 83 30.14 16.75 17.58
CA GLY A 83 31.38 17.24 18.21
C GLY A 83 32.44 17.67 17.20
N LYS A 84 32.66 16.83 16.17
CA LYS A 84 33.67 17.12 15.15
C LYS A 84 33.34 18.33 14.26
N ARG A 85 32.06 18.69 14.09
CA ARG A 85 31.66 19.93 13.39
C ARG A 85 31.96 21.20 14.20
N LEU A 86 31.92 21.10 15.52
CA LEU A 86 32.22 22.22 16.42
C LEU A 86 33.71 22.27 16.80
N ASN A 87 34.51 21.30 16.35
CA ASN A 87 35.90 21.09 16.74
C ASN A 87 36.09 20.93 18.26
N GLU A 88 35.08 20.35 18.93
CA GLU A 88 35.07 20.11 20.38
C GLU A 88 35.11 18.60 20.67
N ASP A 89 35.79 18.23 21.76
CA ASP A 89 35.81 16.86 22.27
C ASP A 89 34.85 16.73 23.46
N PHE A 90 33.62 16.32 23.16
CA PHE A 90 32.59 16.11 24.19
C PHE A 90 32.73 14.76 24.89
N ASN A 91 32.37 14.73 26.17
CA ASN A 91 32.05 13.49 26.85
C ASN A 91 30.66 13.00 26.42
N LYS A 92 30.62 11.79 25.86
CA LYS A 92 29.41 11.18 25.29
C LYS A 92 28.28 11.05 26.29
N GLU A 93 28.56 10.65 27.53
CA GLU A 93 27.54 10.37 28.54
C GLU A 93 26.79 11.66 28.93
N PHE A 94 27.53 12.73 29.20
CA PHE A 94 26.94 14.03 29.53
C PHE A 94 26.17 14.62 28.35
N LEU A 95 26.68 14.46 27.13
CA LEU A 95 26.03 14.98 25.94
C LEU A 95 24.71 14.24 25.64
N GLN A 96 24.69 12.92 25.82
CA GLN A 96 23.45 12.13 25.70
C GLN A 96 22.41 12.58 26.73
N GLN A 97 22.82 12.75 27.99
CA GLN A 97 21.93 13.24 29.03
C GLN A 97 21.39 14.64 28.73
N ALA A 98 22.23 15.53 28.19
CA ALA A 98 21.82 16.89 27.85
C ALA A 98 20.73 16.96 26.76
N PHE A 99 20.69 15.98 25.85
CA PHE A 99 19.66 15.90 24.81
C PHE A 99 18.33 15.28 25.27
N VAL A 100 18.27 14.74 26.50
CA VAL A 100 17.05 14.15 27.05
C VAL A 100 16.27 15.21 27.82
N GLU A 101 15.03 15.46 27.39
CA GLU A 101 14.09 16.36 28.07
C GLU A 101 13.09 15.59 28.94
N ARG A 102 12.57 16.22 30.00
CA ARG A 102 11.57 15.63 30.89
C ARG A 102 10.28 15.22 30.17
N SER A 103 9.83 16.01 29.21
CA SER A 103 8.63 15.72 28.41
C SER A 103 8.74 14.38 27.67
N TYR A 104 9.94 14.08 27.13
CA TYR A 104 10.23 12.81 26.48
C TYR A 104 10.19 11.63 27.46
N ILE A 105 10.72 11.80 28.68
CA ILE A 105 10.70 10.77 29.73
C ILE A 105 9.26 10.39 30.09
N VAL A 106 8.42 11.38 30.39
CA VAL A 106 7.00 11.15 30.73
C VAL A 106 6.27 10.44 29.59
N ALA A 107 6.50 10.85 28.35
CA ALA A 107 5.88 10.22 27.19
C ALA A 107 6.34 8.76 26.97
N GLU A 108 7.58 8.41 27.31
CA GLU A 108 8.06 7.03 27.27
C GLU A 108 7.52 6.19 28.43
N GLU A 109 7.45 6.75 29.64
CA GLU A 109 6.85 6.09 30.80
C GLU A 109 5.37 5.74 30.56
N GLU A 110 4.62 6.63 29.92
CA GLU A 110 3.23 6.39 29.54
C GLU A 110 3.08 5.28 28.48
N LYS A 111 4.02 5.13 27.55
CA LYS A 111 4.01 4.06 26.54
C LYS A 111 4.31 2.68 27.12
N GLN A 112 5.07 2.63 28.21
CA GLN A 112 5.52 1.39 28.85
C GLN A 112 4.51 0.82 29.86
N LYS A 113 3.59 1.65 30.34
CA LYS A 113 2.45 1.24 31.19
C LYS A 113 1.41 0.49 30.38
#